data_AF-A0A954T8S3-F1
#
_entry.id   AF-A0A954T8S3-F1
#
_cell.length_a   1.000
_cell.length_b   1.000
_cell.length_c   1.000
_cell.angle_alpha   90.00
_cell.angle_beta   90.00
_cell.angle_gamma   90.00
#
_symmetry.space_group_name_H-M   'P 1'
#
loop_
_entity.id
_entity.type
_entity.pdbx_description
1 polymer ?
#
loop_
_entity_poly.entity_id
_entity_poly.type
_entity_poly.pdbx_seq_one_letter_code
_entity_poly.pdbx_strand_id
1 'polypeptide(L)'
;MPNVVDLHSAADSRDIVHQAVEMLSDGQLVVLPANGSYSVAGLCLQEEMLQRLNRTAIDSHLSVTFGRGDEVLDYLPAAHDTVRRLIKRAWPGRLEICVPTEDSGGLLNAWPEAVRAAVLRDGWLRLRSPAEKVVQEILRLASAPLLMTTTCGCDAQSAVPRGAGRDSPELGGPAAAQSAVGLEEILAAAKDEVGLYIDAGPCQDGNPCSTVAVRHGEWQIVQNGVFSPGMVARMASRVVIFVCTGNTCRSPMAEAMFRKFLSDRLQCPDEELPGRGFVVLSAGLSAADGMPAAPEAVEQLGLRGIDLGSHSSRPVTAEMLDQADHIYTMTASHREMILSARPELADRTELLSCDARDIPDPYAGTAEDYARCREEIEKHLLQLLDRWLPSNS
;
A
#
# COMPACT_ATOMS: atom_id res chain seq x y z
N MET A 1 -33.45 24.05 6.28
CA MET A 1 -32.22 24.22 7.08
C MET A 1 -31.44 22.93 6.97
N PRO A 2 -30.13 22.98 6.67
CA PRO A 2 -29.32 21.77 6.57
C PRO A 2 -29.30 21.05 7.90
N ASN A 3 -29.49 19.72 7.88
CA ASN A 3 -29.40 18.88 9.06
C ASN A 3 -27.92 18.62 9.37
N VAL A 4 -27.33 19.47 10.22
CA VAL A 4 -25.93 19.37 10.65
C VAL A 4 -25.88 18.75 12.04
N VAL A 5 -25.14 17.66 12.17
CA VAL A 5 -24.95 16.93 13.42
C VAL A 5 -23.48 16.90 13.76
N ASP A 6 -23.14 17.42 14.93
CA ASP A 6 -21.77 17.42 15.46
C ASP A 6 -21.47 16.11 16.20
N LEU A 7 -20.41 15.43 15.77
CA LEU A 7 -19.96 14.15 16.32
C LEU A 7 -19.50 14.26 17.78
N HIS A 8 -18.98 15.40 18.20
CA HIS A 8 -18.39 15.57 19.53
C HIS A 8 -19.44 15.90 20.60
N SER A 9 -20.56 16.48 20.19
CA SER A 9 -21.67 16.82 21.10
C SER A 9 -22.75 15.73 21.19
N ALA A 10 -22.66 14.70 20.36
CA ALA A 10 -23.63 13.60 20.35
C ALA A 10 -23.51 12.70 21.58
N ALA A 11 -24.66 12.38 22.21
CA ALA A 11 -24.71 11.48 23.36
C ALA A 11 -24.32 10.03 23.00
N ASP A 12 -24.68 9.58 21.79
CA ASP A 12 -24.27 8.31 21.21
C ASP A 12 -23.92 8.51 19.73
N SER A 13 -22.68 8.21 19.36
CA SER A 13 -22.21 8.30 17.96
C SER A 13 -22.88 7.25 17.06
N ARG A 14 -23.39 6.16 17.62
CA ARG A 14 -24.09 5.10 16.86
C ARG A 14 -25.40 5.59 16.26
N ASP A 15 -26.10 6.51 16.93
CA ASP A 15 -27.34 7.08 16.40
C ASP A 15 -27.08 7.85 15.11
N ILE A 16 -25.97 8.59 15.06
CA ILE A 16 -25.54 9.32 13.85
C ILE A 16 -25.20 8.33 12.74
N VAL A 17 -24.47 7.26 13.05
CA VAL A 17 -24.12 6.22 12.08
C VAL A 17 -25.39 5.57 11.50
N HIS A 18 -26.35 5.20 12.36
CA HIS A 18 -27.62 4.62 11.92
C HIS A 18 -28.42 5.58 11.04
N GLN A 19 -28.52 6.85 11.43
CA GLN A 19 -29.18 7.89 10.63
C GLN A 19 -28.50 8.06 9.27
N ALA A 20 -27.17 8.06 9.21
CA ALA A 20 -26.42 8.16 7.97
C ALA A 20 -26.68 6.96 7.05
N VAL A 21 -26.67 5.74 7.59
CA VAL A 21 -26.93 4.51 6.83
C VAL A 21 -28.36 4.47 6.29
N GLU A 22 -29.34 4.89 7.09
CA GLU A 22 -30.74 5.02 6.65
C GLU A 22 -30.86 6.01 5.48
N MET A 23 -30.29 7.21 5.62
CA MET A 23 -30.30 8.22 4.57
C MET A 23 -29.62 7.74 3.28
N LEU A 24 -28.47 7.09 3.39
CA LEU A 24 -27.75 6.52 2.23
C LEU A 24 -28.57 5.41 1.55
N SER A 25 -29.28 4.60 2.33
CA SER A 25 -30.15 3.54 1.81
C SER A 25 -31.36 4.11 1.07
N ASP A 26 -31.85 5.28 1.48
CA ASP A 26 -32.94 6.03 0.84
C ASP A 26 -32.47 6.89 -0.37
N GLY A 27 -31.22 6.71 -0.81
CA GLY A 27 -30.65 7.45 -1.93
C GLY A 27 -30.40 8.94 -1.65
N GLN A 28 -30.34 9.35 -0.38
CA GLN A 28 -29.89 10.69 0.02
C GLN A 28 -28.36 10.79 -0.04
N LEU A 29 -27.87 12.03 -0.09
CA LEU A 29 -26.46 12.33 0.08
C LEU A 29 -26.15 12.62 1.55
N VAL A 30 -24.99 12.18 2.01
CA VAL A 30 -24.47 12.44 3.35
C VAL A 30 -23.08 13.05 3.24
N VAL A 31 -22.80 14.12 3.97
CA VAL A 31 -21.46 14.71 4.05
C VAL A 31 -20.70 14.06 5.20
N LEU A 32 -19.53 13.52 4.88
CA LEU A 32 -18.68 12.76 5.79
C LEU A 32 -17.28 13.39 5.87
N PRO A 33 -16.62 13.32 7.05
CA PRO A 33 -15.20 13.61 7.15
C PRO A 33 -14.39 12.53 6.42
N ALA A 34 -13.36 12.91 5.66
CA ALA A 34 -12.51 12.00 4.91
C ALA A 34 -11.06 12.53 4.83
N ASN A 35 -10.16 11.92 5.60
CA ASN A 35 -8.71 12.10 5.56
C ASN A 35 -8.23 13.56 5.57
N GLY A 36 -8.84 14.39 6.40
CA GLY A 36 -8.47 15.81 6.52
C GLY A 36 -9.20 16.76 5.56
N SER A 37 -10.27 16.30 4.91
CA SER A 37 -11.28 17.14 4.24
C SER A 37 -12.69 16.59 4.51
N TYR A 38 -13.71 17.21 3.93
CA TYR A 38 -15.06 16.65 3.84
C TYR A 38 -15.35 16.15 2.42
N SER A 39 -16.19 15.12 2.30
CA SER A 39 -16.68 14.62 1.01
C SER A 39 -18.18 14.38 1.08
N VAL A 40 -18.85 14.55 -0.06
CA VAL A 40 -20.23 14.11 -0.23
C VAL A 40 -20.22 12.62 -0.57
N ALA A 41 -21.03 11.85 0.13
CA ALA A 41 -21.14 10.40 -0.01
C ALA A 41 -22.55 9.99 -0.44
N GLY A 42 -22.62 8.95 -1.28
CA GLY A 42 -23.84 8.25 -1.66
C GLY A 42 -23.57 6.75 -1.74
N LEU A 43 -24.62 5.93 -1.70
CA LEU A 43 -24.49 4.48 -1.86
C LEU A 43 -24.35 4.11 -3.35
N CYS A 44 -23.41 3.24 -3.71
CA CYS A 44 -23.11 2.95 -5.13
C CYS A 44 -24.26 2.29 -5.90
N LEU A 45 -25.22 1.67 -5.22
CA LEU A 45 -26.36 1.01 -5.88
C LEU A 45 -27.56 1.94 -6.10
N GLN A 46 -27.52 3.18 -5.58
CA GLN A 46 -28.62 4.14 -5.66
C GLN A 46 -28.36 5.18 -6.76
N GLU A 47 -29.10 5.15 -7.86
CA GLU A 47 -28.92 6.13 -8.96
C GLU A 47 -29.35 7.54 -8.56
N GLU A 48 -30.27 7.66 -7.60
CA GLU A 48 -30.78 8.92 -7.05
C GLU A 48 -29.67 9.80 -6.51
N MET A 49 -28.59 9.20 -5.98
CA MET A 49 -27.44 9.94 -5.49
C MET A 49 -26.83 10.79 -6.61
N LEU A 50 -26.70 10.26 -7.83
CA LEU A 50 -26.14 10.99 -8.98
C LEU A 50 -27.05 12.12 -9.40
N GLN A 51 -28.36 11.89 -9.39
CA GLN A 51 -29.33 12.93 -9.73
C GLN A 51 -29.24 14.11 -8.74
N ARG A 52 -29.11 13.82 -7.45
CA ARG A 52 -28.91 14.84 -6.41
C ARG A 52 -27.56 15.53 -6.56
N LEU A 53 -26.48 14.77 -6.74
CA LEU A 53 -25.13 15.31 -6.88
C LEU A 53 -25.05 16.27 -8.08
N ASN A 54 -25.65 15.90 -9.21
CA ASN A 54 -25.68 16.74 -10.42
C ASN A 54 -26.49 18.05 -10.27
N ARG A 55 -27.33 18.17 -9.22
CA ARG A 55 -28.06 19.42 -8.90
C ARG A 55 -27.30 20.34 -7.95
N THR A 56 -26.25 19.82 -7.31
CA THR A 56 -25.29 20.61 -6.53
C THR A 56 -24.35 21.38 -7.47
N ALA A 57 -23.62 22.35 -6.93
CA ALA A 57 -22.52 23.02 -7.63
C ALA A 57 -21.17 22.29 -7.47
N ILE A 58 -21.19 21.04 -6.99
CA ILE A 58 -19.99 20.26 -6.67
C ILE A 58 -19.55 19.50 -7.92
N ASP A 59 -18.58 20.06 -8.64
CA ASP A 59 -17.91 19.36 -9.74
C ASP A 59 -16.76 18.54 -9.16
N SER A 60 -16.88 17.21 -9.24
CA SER A 60 -15.91 16.29 -8.64
C SER A 60 -15.95 14.93 -9.31
N HIS A 61 -14.85 14.20 -9.21
CA HIS A 61 -14.81 12.79 -9.54
C HIS A 61 -15.36 11.96 -8.37
N LEU A 62 -15.70 10.70 -8.65
CA LEU A 62 -16.16 9.77 -7.64
C LEU A 62 -15.09 8.72 -7.34
N SER A 63 -14.90 8.44 -6.06
CA SER A 63 -14.03 7.40 -5.55
C SER A 63 -14.84 6.35 -4.81
N VAL A 64 -14.57 5.08 -5.11
CA VAL A 64 -15.19 3.95 -4.44
C VAL A 64 -14.50 3.76 -3.09
N THR A 65 -15.30 3.82 -2.04
CA THR A 65 -14.86 3.80 -0.66
C THR A 65 -15.23 2.45 -0.03
N PHE A 66 -14.22 1.74 0.43
CA PHE A 66 -14.34 0.40 1.02
C PHE A 66 -14.12 0.42 2.53
N GLY A 67 -14.79 -0.48 3.25
CA GLY A 67 -14.56 -0.68 4.68
C GLY A 67 -13.28 -1.49 4.93
N ARG A 68 -12.95 -2.39 4.01
CA ARG A 68 -11.75 -3.23 4.10
C ARG A 68 -11.03 -3.33 2.76
N GLY A 69 -9.71 -3.49 2.82
CA GLY A 69 -8.89 -3.59 1.62
C GLY A 69 -9.11 -4.86 0.80
N ASP A 70 -9.55 -5.97 1.41
CA ASP A 70 -9.81 -7.23 0.72
C ASP A 70 -11.07 -7.18 -0.17
N GLU A 71 -12.06 -6.37 0.19
CA GLU A 71 -13.29 -6.14 -0.61
C GLU A 71 -12.98 -5.61 -2.02
N VAL A 72 -11.87 -4.87 -2.18
CA VAL A 72 -11.45 -4.30 -3.47
C VAL A 72 -11.31 -5.38 -4.55
N LEU A 73 -10.87 -6.58 -4.17
CA LEU A 73 -10.60 -7.66 -5.11
C LEU A 73 -11.88 -8.20 -5.77
N ASP A 74 -13.06 -7.98 -5.17
CA ASP A 74 -14.33 -8.33 -5.77
C ASP A 74 -14.70 -7.40 -6.94
N TYR A 75 -14.14 -6.20 -6.97
CA TYR A 75 -14.32 -5.18 -8.01
C TYR A 75 -13.11 -5.06 -8.94
N LEU A 76 -11.95 -5.53 -8.49
CA LEU A 76 -10.69 -5.54 -9.19
C LEU A 76 -10.02 -6.92 -9.10
N PRO A 77 -10.62 -7.99 -9.67
CA PRO A 77 -10.10 -9.35 -9.51
C PRO A 77 -8.71 -9.53 -10.10
N ALA A 78 -8.41 -8.80 -11.18
CA ALA A 78 -7.12 -8.77 -11.84
C ALA A 78 -6.15 -7.71 -11.27
N ALA A 79 -6.38 -7.22 -10.04
CA ALA A 79 -5.52 -6.22 -9.41
C ALA A 79 -4.05 -6.64 -9.43
N HIS A 80 -3.19 -5.77 -9.98
CA HIS A 80 -1.74 -5.95 -9.96
C HIS A 80 -1.21 -6.00 -8.52
N ASP A 81 -0.14 -6.75 -8.26
CA ASP A 81 0.43 -6.89 -6.91
C ASP A 81 0.81 -5.55 -6.27
N THR A 82 1.22 -4.56 -7.08
CA THR A 82 1.51 -3.19 -6.62
C THR A 82 0.29 -2.58 -5.93
N VAL A 83 -0.91 -2.72 -6.51
CA VAL A 83 -2.17 -2.24 -5.93
C VAL A 83 -2.44 -2.98 -4.62
N ARG A 84 -2.30 -4.31 -4.61
CA ARG A 84 -2.50 -5.14 -3.41
C ARG A 84 -1.57 -4.74 -2.27
N ARG A 85 -0.30 -4.46 -2.58
CA ARG A 85 0.70 -4.00 -1.60
C ARG A 85 0.41 -2.61 -1.06
N LEU A 86 0.00 -1.67 -1.92
CA LEU A 86 -0.42 -0.33 -1.49
C LEU A 86 -1.64 -0.40 -0.57
N ILE A 87 -2.66 -1.18 -0.93
CA ILE A 87 -3.85 -1.40 -0.08
C ILE A 87 -3.42 -1.96 1.28
N LYS A 88 -2.66 -3.06 1.30
CA LYS A 88 -2.23 -3.72 2.54
C LYS A 88 -1.45 -2.81 3.48
N ARG A 89 -0.65 -1.88 2.94
CA ARG A 89 0.30 -1.06 3.71
C ARG A 89 -0.18 0.35 4.02
N ALA A 90 -1.12 0.88 3.23
CA ALA A 90 -1.60 2.26 3.38
C ALA A 90 -3.06 2.35 3.85
N TRP A 91 -3.83 1.26 3.82
CA TRP A 91 -5.25 1.27 4.20
C TRP A 91 -5.54 0.53 5.51
N PRO A 92 -6.54 1.00 6.28
CA PRO A 92 -7.27 2.26 6.08
C PRO A 92 -6.36 3.48 6.33
N GLY A 93 -6.54 4.54 5.55
CA GLY A 93 -5.65 5.71 5.61
C GLY A 93 -5.83 6.71 4.48
N ARG A 94 -4.80 7.56 4.32
CA ARG A 94 -4.80 8.75 3.45
C ARG A 94 -4.20 8.52 2.06
N LEU A 95 -4.43 7.32 1.51
CA LEU A 95 -4.00 6.98 0.16
C LEU A 95 -5.23 6.66 -0.70
N GLU A 96 -5.38 7.39 -1.79
CA GLU A 96 -6.30 7.04 -2.87
C GLU A 96 -5.52 6.38 -4.00
N ILE A 97 -6.05 5.29 -4.55
CA ILE A 97 -5.41 4.51 -5.60
C ILE A 97 -6.27 4.61 -6.86
N CYS A 98 -5.68 5.08 -7.96
CA CYS A 98 -6.29 5.09 -9.27
C CYS A 98 -5.77 3.92 -10.11
N VAL A 99 -6.67 3.14 -10.69
CA VAL A 99 -6.34 2.08 -11.63
C VAL A 99 -7.07 2.31 -12.96
N PRO A 100 -6.50 1.92 -14.11
CA PRO A 100 -7.16 2.06 -15.39
C PRO A 100 -8.51 1.33 -15.42
N THR A 101 -9.48 1.85 -16.16
CA THR A 101 -10.80 1.22 -16.28
C THR A 101 -10.74 -0.14 -16.97
N GLU A 102 -9.72 -0.39 -17.81
CA GLU A 102 -9.50 -1.71 -18.41
C GLU A 102 -9.19 -2.81 -17.37
N ASP A 103 -8.67 -2.44 -16.21
CA ASP A 103 -8.39 -3.39 -15.13
C ASP A 103 -9.65 -3.68 -14.28
N SER A 104 -10.69 -2.85 -14.41
CA SER A 104 -11.93 -2.96 -13.64
C SER A 104 -12.80 -4.14 -14.09
N GLY A 105 -13.55 -4.74 -13.15
CA GLY A 105 -14.41 -5.88 -13.46
C GLY A 105 -15.21 -6.38 -12.26
N GLY A 106 -15.48 -7.69 -12.24
CA GLY A 106 -16.16 -8.34 -11.12
C GLY A 106 -17.52 -7.71 -10.79
N LEU A 107 -17.74 -7.37 -9.52
CA LEU A 107 -18.98 -6.79 -9.00
C LEU A 107 -19.30 -5.40 -9.56
N LEU A 108 -18.32 -4.68 -10.11
CA LEU A 108 -18.57 -3.39 -10.76
C LEU A 108 -19.53 -3.53 -11.97
N ASN A 109 -19.55 -4.71 -12.60
CA ASN A 109 -20.46 -4.99 -13.72
C ASN A 109 -21.93 -5.13 -13.31
N ALA A 110 -22.19 -5.36 -12.01
CA ALA A 110 -23.53 -5.46 -11.47
C ALA A 110 -24.12 -4.08 -11.08
N TRP A 111 -23.32 -3.01 -11.15
CA TRP A 111 -23.78 -1.67 -10.80
C TRP A 111 -24.68 -1.07 -11.88
N PRO A 112 -25.56 -0.13 -11.49
CA PRO A 112 -26.37 0.60 -12.45
C PRO A 112 -25.50 1.34 -13.48
N GLU A 113 -25.95 1.41 -14.73
CA GLU A 113 -25.13 1.91 -15.85
C GLU A 113 -24.70 3.37 -15.64
N ALA A 114 -25.60 4.21 -15.12
CA ALA A 114 -25.31 5.60 -14.82
C ALA A 114 -24.22 5.75 -13.75
N VAL A 115 -24.26 4.91 -12.71
CA VAL A 115 -23.26 4.87 -11.64
C VAL A 115 -21.90 4.46 -12.20
N ARG A 116 -21.87 3.37 -12.96
CA ARG A 116 -20.63 2.88 -13.58
C ARG A 116 -20.04 3.93 -14.52
N ALA A 117 -20.85 4.58 -15.34
CA ALA A 117 -20.38 5.65 -16.23
C ALA A 117 -19.81 6.85 -15.45
N ALA A 118 -20.43 7.22 -14.32
CA ALA A 118 -19.96 8.32 -13.48
C ALA A 118 -18.62 8.02 -12.79
N VAL A 119 -18.44 6.80 -12.28
CA VAL A 119 -17.21 6.38 -11.58
C VAL A 119 -16.04 6.19 -12.54
N LEU A 120 -16.30 5.79 -13.79
CA LEU A 120 -15.29 5.52 -14.82
C LEU A 120 -15.08 6.69 -15.80
N ARG A 121 -15.60 7.90 -15.48
CA ARG A 121 -15.77 9.05 -16.39
C ARG A 121 -14.49 9.53 -17.11
N ASP A 122 -13.31 9.15 -16.64
CA ASP A 122 -12.02 9.61 -17.19
C ASP A 122 -11.02 8.47 -17.37
N GLY A 123 -11.49 7.24 -17.63
CA GLY A 123 -10.59 6.11 -17.86
C GLY A 123 -9.86 5.60 -16.61
N TRP A 124 -10.23 6.11 -15.43
CA TRP A 124 -9.68 5.69 -14.14
C TRP A 124 -10.79 5.30 -13.17
N LEU A 125 -10.60 4.16 -12.50
CA LEU A 125 -11.33 3.75 -11.31
C LEU A 125 -10.53 4.19 -10.07
N ARG A 126 -11.16 4.98 -9.21
CA ARG A 126 -10.57 5.52 -7.98
C ARG A 126 -11.06 4.72 -6.79
N LEU A 127 -10.12 4.33 -5.93
CA LEU A 127 -10.38 3.46 -4.79
C LEU A 127 -9.77 4.07 -3.52
N ARG A 128 -10.49 4.02 -2.40
CA ARG A 128 -10.00 4.51 -1.11
C ARG A 128 -10.58 3.73 0.08
N SER A 129 -9.94 3.87 1.23
CA SER A 129 -10.43 3.36 2.52
C SER A 129 -10.04 4.35 3.62
N PRO A 130 -10.87 5.38 3.93
CA PRO A 130 -10.59 6.40 4.93
C PRO A 130 -10.48 5.82 6.34
N ALA A 131 -9.64 6.39 7.20
CA ALA A 131 -9.41 5.88 8.56
C ALA A 131 -10.41 6.42 9.60
N GLU A 132 -11.25 7.38 9.22
CA GLU A 132 -12.24 7.99 10.10
C GLU A 132 -13.21 6.95 10.64
N LYS A 133 -13.29 6.88 11.98
CA LYS A 133 -14.12 5.89 12.68
C LYS A 133 -15.58 5.90 12.22
N VAL A 134 -16.18 7.09 12.07
CA VAL A 134 -17.58 7.22 11.61
C VAL A 134 -17.79 6.64 10.22
N VAL A 135 -16.83 6.85 9.29
CA VAL A 135 -16.90 6.32 7.93
C VAL A 135 -16.78 4.80 7.94
N GLN A 136 -15.86 4.27 8.73
CA GLN A 136 -15.66 2.83 8.91
C GLN A 136 -16.88 2.13 9.55
N GLU A 137 -17.55 2.78 10.48
CA GLU A 137 -18.78 2.27 11.10
C GLU A 137 -19.96 2.29 10.13
N ILE A 138 -20.11 3.34 9.32
CA ILE A 138 -21.13 3.41 8.25
C ILE A 138 -20.88 2.30 7.22
N LEU A 139 -19.65 2.14 6.72
CA LEU A 139 -19.31 1.12 5.73
C LEU A 139 -19.57 -0.30 6.22
N ARG A 140 -19.41 -0.56 7.52
CA ARG A 140 -19.72 -1.85 8.14
C ARG A 140 -21.22 -2.20 8.09
N LEU A 141 -22.09 -1.19 8.11
CA LEU A 141 -23.54 -1.34 8.14
C LEU A 141 -24.21 -1.11 6.79
N ALA A 142 -23.53 -0.42 5.88
CA ALA A 142 -23.99 -0.20 4.51
C ALA A 142 -24.08 -1.53 3.74
N SER A 143 -25.05 -1.62 2.84
CA SER A 143 -25.27 -2.82 2.01
C SER A 143 -24.32 -2.93 0.82
N ALA A 144 -23.56 -1.87 0.53
CA ALA A 144 -22.62 -1.79 -0.59
C ALA A 144 -21.57 -0.69 -0.32
N PRO A 145 -20.47 -0.62 -1.10
CA PRO A 145 -19.50 0.46 -1.02
C PRO A 145 -20.13 1.84 -1.19
N LEU A 146 -19.49 2.85 -0.61
CA LEU A 146 -19.90 4.24 -0.80
C LEU A 146 -19.16 4.84 -1.99
N LEU A 147 -19.85 5.71 -2.73
CA LEU A 147 -19.23 6.64 -3.66
C LEU A 147 -19.06 7.96 -2.96
N MET A 148 -17.82 8.43 -2.90
CA MET A 148 -17.52 9.71 -2.28
C MET A 148 -16.83 10.63 -3.28
N THR A 149 -17.15 11.91 -3.19
CA THR A 149 -16.53 12.93 -4.04
C THR A 149 -15.04 13.07 -3.75
N THR A 150 -14.28 13.33 -4.81
CA THR A 150 -12.84 13.62 -4.74
C THR A 150 -12.51 14.64 -5.83
N THR A 151 -11.58 15.54 -5.53
CA THR A 151 -11.15 16.58 -6.46
C THR A 151 -9.92 16.18 -7.27
N CYS A 152 -9.45 14.93 -7.12
CA CYS A 152 -8.31 14.42 -7.86
C CYS A 152 -8.65 14.21 -9.35
N GLY A 153 -8.16 15.11 -10.19
CA GLY A 153 -8.16 14.93 -11.64
C GLY A 153 -7.01 14.02 -12.04
N CYS A 154 -7.28 12.76 -12.39
CA CYS A 154 -6.34 11.95 -13.14
C CYS A 154 -6.78 11.94 -14.60
N ASP A 155 -6.03 12.60 -15.47
CA ASP A 155 -6.28 12.59 -16.91
C ASP A 155 -5.90 11.23 -17.50
N ALA A 156 -6.82 10.58 -18.22
CA ALA A 156 -6.58 9.30 -18.92
C ALA A 156 -5.36 9.32 -19.86
N GLN A 157 -5.00 10.52 -20.36
CA GLN A 157 -3.91 10.74 -21.31
C GLN A 157 -2.55 10.96 -20.64
N SER A 158 -2.52 11.18 -19.32
CA SER A 158 -1.27 11.17 -18.54
C SER A 158 -0.89 9.72 -18.28
N ALA A 159 -0.31 9.08 -19.29
CA ALA A 159 0.14 7.71 -19.18
C ALA A 159 1.21 7.62 -18.08
N VAL A 160 1.03 6.74 -17.09
CA VAL A 160 2.14 6.30 -16.22
C VAL A 160 3.23 5.74 -17.16
N PRO A 161 4.37 6.43 -17.34
CA PRO A 161 5.37 6.02 -18.31
C PRO A 161 5.92 4.63 -17.95
N ARG A 162 6.28 3.80 -18.92
CA ARG A 162 6.99 2.54 -18.64
C ARG A 162 8.33 2.85 -17.96
N GLY A 163 8.64 2.22 -16.83
CA GLY A 163 9.81 2.50 -16.00
C GLY A 163 9.65 3.67 -15.03
N ALA A 164 8.41 4.11 -14.76
CA ALA A 164 8.08 5.11 -13.77
C ALA A 164 8.20 4.55 -12.35
N GLY A 165 9.43 4.56 -11.84
CA GLY A 165 9.74 4.63 -10.41
C GLY A 165 10.64 5.83 -10.10
N ARG A 166 10.61 6.85 -10.95
CA ARG A 166 11.75 7.74 -11.18
C ARG A 166 11.33 9.19 -11.02
N ASP A 167 12.25 10.00 -10.54
CA ASP A 167 12.29 11.46 -10.55
C ASP A 167 12.12 12.11 -11.96
N SER A 168 11.11 11.71 -12.74
CA SER A 168 10.85 12.19 -14.11
C SER A 168 9.91 13.40 -14.10
N PRO A 169 10.13 14.38 -15.00
CA PRO A 169 9.42 15.64 -14.99
C PRO A 169 7.94 15.43 -15.35
N GLU A 170 7.08 15.76 -14.40
CA GLU A 170 5.77 16.40 -14.58
C GLU A 170 5.14 16.24 -15.98
N LEU A 171 4.44 15.13 -16.23
CA LEU A 171 3.43 15.06 -17.28
C LEU A 171 2.20 15.86 -16.82
N GLY A 172 2.29 17.17 -16.98
CA GLY A 172 1.52 18.13 -16.19
C GLY A 172 2.04 18.10 -14.75
N GLY A 173 2.45 19.24 -14.20
CA GLY A 173 2.89 19.29 -12.81
C GLY A 173 1.87 18.59 -11.89
N PRO A 174 2.32 17.90 -10.82
CA PRO A 174 1.38 17.39 -9.83
C PRO A 174 0.46 18.54 -9.51
N ALA A 175 -0.86 18.35 -9.70
CA ALA A 175 -1.80 19.39 -9.37
C ALA A 175 -1.48 19.81 -7.95
N ALA A 176 -1.22 21.11 -7.75
CA ALA A 176 -0.93 21.63 -6.42
C ALA A 176 -1.99 21.05 -5.48
N ALA A 177 -1.55 20.50 -4.35
CA ALA A 177 -2.42 20.00 -3.30
C ALA A 177 -3.61 20.94 -3.17
N GLN A 178 -4.77 20.53 -3.68
CA GLN A 178 -5.95 21.38 -3.57
C GLN A 178 -6.25 21.47 -2.07
N SER A 179 -6.57 22.67 -1.62
CA SER A 179 -6.90 22.90 -0.22
C SER A 179 -7.98 21.92 0.21
N ALA A 180 -7.82 21.36 1.41
CA ALA A 180 -8.84 20.51 2.00
C ALA A 180 -10.21 21.19 1.92
N VAL A 181 -11.18 20.50 1.31
CA VAL A 181 -12.55 21.00 1.20
C VAL A 181 -13.17 21.03 2.59
N GLY A 182 -13.55 22.24 3.03
CA GLY A 182 -14.18 22.47 4.33
C GLY A 182 -15.68 22.16 4.32
N LEU A 183 -16.26 21.92 5.50
CA LEU A 183 -17.70 21.68 5.63
C LEU A 183 -18.53 22.88 5.13
N GLU A 184 -18.10 24.11 5.43
CA GLU A 184 -18.77 25.34 4.99
C GLU A 184 -18.82 25.49 3.47
N GLU A 185 -17.76 25.08 2.78
CA GLU A 185 -17.68 25.12 1.32
C GLU A 185 -18.68 24.14 0.71
N ILE A 186 -18.79 22.93 1.27
CA ILE A 186 -19.79 21.95 0.83
C ILE A 186 -21.20 22.44 1.13
N LEU A 187 -21.46 23.01 2.31
CA LEU A 187 -22.76 23.57 2.66
C LEU A 187 -23.20 24.65 1.64
N ALA A 188 -22.28 25.50 1.18
CA ALA A 188 -22.56 26.51 0.17
C ALA A 188 -22.85 25.90 -1.21
N ALA A 189 -22.15 24.82 -1.59
CA ALA A 189 -22.25 24.20 -2.91
C ALA A 189 -23.40 23.16 -3.02
N ALA A 190 -23.73 22.48 -1.93
CA ALA A 190 -24.66 21.35 -1.88
C ALA A 190 -26.15 21.75 -1.88
N LYS A 191 -26.48 23.00 -1.52
CA LYS A 191 -27.86 23.49 -1.42
C LYS A 191 -28.71 22.56 -0.52
N ASP A 192 -29.95 22.24 -0.93
CA ASP A 192 -30.90 21.37 -0.22
C ASP A 192 -30.83 19.89 -0.68
N GLU A 193 -29.81 19.49 -1.42
CA GLU A 193 -29.73 18.13 -2.00
C GLU A 193 -29.13 17.08 -1.04
N VAL A 194 -28.49 17.53 0.04
CA VAL A 194 -27.86 16.68 1.08
C VAL A 194 -28.79 16.53 2.28
N GLY A 195 -28.98 15.28 2.71
CA GLY A 195 -29.87 14.93 3.83
C GLY A 195 -29.23 15.09 5.21
N LEU A 196 -27.92 14.86 5.33
CA LEU A 196 -27.20 14.92 6.60
C LEU A 196 -25.77 15.41 6.41
N TYR A 197 -25.33 16.29 7.30
CA TYR A 197 -23.96 16.76 7.40
C TYR A 197 -23.39 16.31 8.74
N ILE A 198 -22.38 15.46 8.71
CA ILE A 198 -21.69 15.00 9.93
C ILE A 198 -20.47 15.89 10.14
N ASP A 199 -20.53 16.76 11.15
CA ASP A 199 -19.41 17.65 11.52
C ASP A 199 -18.49 16.94 12.52
N ALA A 200 -17.22 16.76 12.12
CA ALA A 200 -16.15 16.19 12.93
C ALA A 200 -15.23 17.27 13.53
N GLY A 201 -15.57 18.54 13.35
CA GLY A 201 -14.71 19.68 13.65
C GLY A 201 -13.68 19.97 12.54
N PRO A 202 -12.71 20.87 12.81
CA PRO A 202 -11.68 21.23 11.86
C PRO A 202 -10.74 20.05 11.59
N CYS A 203 -10.31 19.93 10.34
CA CYS A 203 -9.35 18.92 9.93
C CYS A 203 -7.97 19.22 10.58
N GLN A 204 -7.52 18.34 11.48
CA GLN A 204 -6.45 18.62 12.44
C GLN A 204 -5.09 18.95 11.80
N ASP A 205 -4.82 18.50 10.57
CA ASP A 205 -3.47 18.57 9.98
C ASP A 205 -3.41 19.29 8.62
N GLY A 206 -4.56 19.60 7.99
CA GLY A 206 -4.66 20.24 6.67
C GLY A 206 -4.00 19.50 5.48
N ASN A 207 -3.24 18.43 5.73
CA ASN A 207 -2.53 17.68 4.69
C ASN A 207 -3.48 16.80 3.88
N PRO A 208 -3.55 16.98 2.55
CA PRO A 208 -4.48 16.24 1.71
C PRO A 208 -4.08 14.77 1.57
N CYS A 209 -5.06 13.98 1.13
CA CYS A 209 -4.85 12.60 0.69
C CYS A 209 -3.86 12.56 -0.49
N SER A 210 -2.89 11.65 -0.44
CA SER A 210 -2.06 11.38 -1.63
C SER A 210 -2.86 10.52 -2.58
N THR A 211 -2.80 10.83 -3.88
CA THR A 211 -3.39 9.97 -4.92
C THR A 211 -2.29 9.36 -5.75
N VAL A 212 -2.32 8.03 -5.91
CA VAL A 212 -1.35 7.25 -6.68
C VAL A 212 -2.05 6.52 -7.81
N ALA A 213 -1.67 6.82 -9.04
CA ALA A 213 -2.07 6.05 -10.21
C ALA A 213 -1.17 4.84 -10.39
N VAL A 214 -1.73 3.66 -10.64
CA VAL A 214 -1.00 2.41 -10.86
C VAL A 214 -1.44 1.79 -12.18
N ARG A 215 -0.48 1.52 -13.08
CA ARG A 215 -0.76 0.87 -14.38
C ARG A 215 0.32 -0.15 -14.71
N HIS A 216 -0.07 -1.41 -14.93
CA HIS A 216 0.86 -2.51 -15.19
C HIS A 216 2.02 -2.61 -14.17
N GLY A 217 1.76 -2.27 -12.90
CA GLY A 217 2.73 -2.33 -11.81
C GLY A 217 3.61 -1.10 -11.62
N GLU A 218 3.70 -0.24 -12.62
CA GLU A 218 4.29 1.10 -12.52
C GLU A 218 3.33 2.01 -11.77
N TRP A 219 3.86 3.00 -11.03
CA TRP A 219 3.04 3.91 -10.24
C TRP A 219 3.55 5.34 -10.31
N GLN A 220 2.65 6.30 -10.11
CA GLN A 220 2.96 7.72 -10.08
C GLN A 220 2.05 8.43 -9.08
N ILE A 221 2.61 9.38 -8.32
CA ILE A 221 1.81 10.30 -7.50
C ILE A 221 1.17 11.33 -8.43
N VAL A 222 -0.15 11.30 -8.55
CA VAL A 222 -0.93 12.27 -9.35
C VAL A 222 -1.39 13.46 -8.52
N GLN A 223 -1.52 13.27 -7.20
CA GLN A 223 -1.80 14.34 -6.24
C GLN A 223 -0.91 14.18 -5.01
N ASN A 224 -0.15 15.24 -4.72
CA ASN A 224 0.71 15.29 -3.53
C ASN A 224 -0.14 15.35 -2.25
N GLY A 225 0.29 14.62 -1.24
CA GLY A 225 -0.34 14.54 0.06
C GLY A 225 0.67 14.10 1.12
N VAL A 226 0.23 13.36 2.13
CA VAL A 226 1.09 12.91 3.24
C VAL A 226 2.21 11.95 2.84
N PHE A 227 2.08 11.24 1.72
CA PHE A 227 3.07 10.27 1.26
C PHE A 227 4.04 10.87 0.26
N SER A 228 5.34 10.82 0.58
CA SER A 228 6.42 11.17 -0.35
C SER A 228 6.65 10.07 -1.39
N PRO A 229 7.30 10.37 -2.54
CA PRO A 229 7.65 9.35 -3.53
C PRO A 229 8.42 8.16 -2.94
N GLY A 230 9.37 8.40 -2.03
CA GLY A 230 10.12 7.34 -1.36
C GLY A 230 9.25 6.43 -0.47
N MET A 231 8.25 7.01 0.21
CA MET A 231 7.29 6.23 1.00
C MET A 231 6.40 5.36 0.09
N VAL A 232 5.90 5.92 -1.00
CA VAL A 232 5.09 5.16 -1.98
C VAL A 232 5.93 4.06 -2.63
N ALA A 233 7.17 4.34 -3.04
CA ALA A 233 8.09 3.35 -3.58
C ALA A 233 8.28 2.16 -2.64
N ARG A 234 8.51 2.44 -1.36
CA ARG A 234 8.64 1.40 -0.33
C ARG A 234 7.36 0.59 -0.16
N MET A 235 6.19 1.23 -0.14
CA MET A 235 4.90 0.54 -0.04
C MET A 235 4.53 -0.23 -1.32
N ALA A 236 4.96 0.23 -2.48
CA ALA A 236 4.72 -0.42 -3.78
C ALA A 236 5.69 -1.58 -4.05
N SER A 237 6.85 -1.61 -3.38
CA SER A 237 7.91 -2.59 -3.59
C SER A 237 7.59 -3.96 -3.01
N ARG A 238 8.14 -5.01 -3.63
CA ARG A 238 8.24 -6.34 -3.04
C ARG A 238 9.26 -6.30 -1.89
N VAL A 239 8.79 -6.56 -0.68
CA VAL A 239 9.62 -6.58 0.54
C VAL A 239 10.08 -8.00 0.81
N VAL A 240 11.40 -8.20 0.79
CA VAL A 240 12.07 -9.47 1.06
C VAL A 240 12.85 -9.35 2.35
N ILE A 241 12.65 -10.26 3.29
CA ILE A 241 13.41 -10.29 4.53
C ILE A 241 14.15 -11.62 4.70
N PHE A 242 15.45 -11.54 4.93
CA PHE A 242 16.27 -12.68 5.31
C PHE A 242 16.38 -12.76 6.83
N VAL A 243 16.11 -13.94 7.40
CA VAL A 243 16.08 -14.14 8.85
C VAL A 243 17.03 -15.24 9.26
N CYS A 244 17.93 -14.92 10.20
CA CYS A 244 18.79 -15.89 10.87
C CYS A 244 18.69 -15.74 12.41
N THR A 245 19.64 -16.33 13.14
CA THR A 245 19.67 -16.22 14.62
C THR A 245 20.05 -14.81 15.07
N GLY A 246 21.29 -14.39 14.82
CA GLY A 246 21.85 -13.18 15.42
C GLY A 246 21.91 -11.95 14.52
N ASN A 247 21.54 -12.06 13.24
CA ASN A 247 21.67 -10.98 12.24
C ASN A 247 23.09 -10.39 12.11
N THR A 248 24.11 -11.24 12.24
CA THR A 248 25.53 -10.84 12.13
C THR A 248 26.31 -11.60 11.04
N CYS A 249 25.81 -12.77 10.59
CA CYS A 249 26.52 -13.63 9.62
C CYS A 249 25.66 -13.93 8.38
N ARG A 250 24.76 -14.91 8.49
CA ARG A 250 23.99 -15.46 7.36
C ARG A 250 23.03 -14.47 6.69
N SER A 251 22.09 -13.90 7.44
CA SER A 251 21.09 -13.01 6.85
C SER A 251 21.65 -11.67 6.34
N PRO A 252 22.66 -11.03 6.98
CA PRO A 252 23.30 -9.86 6.40
C PRO A 252 24.04 -10.19 5.10
N MET A 253 24.73 -11.35 5.04
CA MET A 253 25.34 -11.81 3.79
C MET A 253 24.30 -12.00 2.68
N ALA A 254 23.15 -12.60 3.02
CA ALA A 254 22.07 -12.81 2.07
C ALA A 254 21.46 -11.49 1.56
N GLU A 255 21.19 -10.53 2.45
CA GLU A 255 20.69 -9.20 2.07
C GLU A 255 21.64 -8.48 1.13
N ALA A 256 22.92 -8.37 1.49
CA ALA A 256 23.91 -7.63 0.70
C ALA A 256 24.15 -8.26 -0.67
N MET A 257 24.26 -9.59 -0.75
CA MET A 257 24.39 -10.30 -2.02
C MET A 257 23.13 -10.17 -2.87
N PHE A 258 21.94 -10.31 -2.29
CA PHE A 258 20.70 -10.23 -3.06
C PHE A 258 20.46 -8.84 -3.62
N ARG A 259 20.75 -7.79 -2.84
CA ARG A 259 20.73 -6.39 -3.33
C ARG A 259 21.67 -6.22 -4.51
N LYS A 260 22.93 -6.66 -4.38
CA LYS A 260 23.91 -6.59 -5.48
C LYS A 260 23.42 -7.31 -6.74
N PHE A 261 22.89 -8.52 -6.59
CA PHE A 261 22.43 -9.31 -7.74
C PHE A 261 21.19 -8.71 -8.40
N LEU A 262 20.26 -8.14 -7.62
CA LEU A 262 19.12 -7.40 -8.14
C LEU A 262 19.59 -6.15 -8.91
N SER A 263 20.49 -5.36 -8.32
CA SER A 263 21.07 -4.16 -8.93
C SER A 263 21.75 -4.47 -10.26
N ASP A 264 22.55 -5.54 -10.31
CA ASP A 264 23.21 -5.99 -11.53
C ASP A 264 22.20 -6.45 -12.60
N ARG A 265 21.18 -7.22 -12.20
CA ARG A 265 20.15 -7.73 -13.11
C ARG A 265 19.26 -6.63 -13.66
N LEU A 266 18.95 -5.63 -12.84
CA LEU A 266 18.10 -4.48 -13.17
C LEU A 266 18.89 -3.29 -13.74
N GLN A 267 20.23 -3.41 -13.79
CA GLN A 267 21.15 -2.39 -14.27
C GLN A 267 20.91 -1.03 -13.60
N CYS A 268 20.82 -1.04 -12.27
CA CYS A 268 20.63 0.17 -11.47
C CYS A 268 21.50 0.16 -10.21
N PRO A 269 21.78 1.32 -9.60
CA PRO A 269 22.37 1.39 -8.27
C PRO A 269 21.49 0.75 -7.19
N ASP A 270 22.10 0.32 -6.08
CA ASP A 270 21.42 -0.30 -4.94
C ASP A 270 20.37 0.62 -4.30
N GLU A 271 20.58 1.94 -4.35
CA GLU A 271 19.68 2.96 -3.82
C GLU A 271 18.40 3.10 -4.66
N GLU A 272 18.44 2.71 -5.93
CA GLU A 272 17.29 2.75 -6.83
C GLU A 272 16.40 1.50 -6.76
N LEU A 273 16.80 0.46 -6.02
CA LEU A 273 16.04 -0.79 -5.90
C LEU A 273 14.57 -0.59 -5.46
N PRO A 274 14.23 0.30 -4.50
CA PRO A 274 12.83 0.57 -4.17
C PRO A 274 12.04 1.18 -5.34
N GLY A 275 12.69 2.02 -6.15
CA GLY A 275 12.12 2.53 -7.40
C GLY A 275 11.97 1.45 -8.48
N ARG A 276 12.76 0.37 -8.39
CA ARG A 276 12.59 -0.85 -9.21
C ARG A 276 11.64 -1.87 -8.58
N GLY A 277 10.97 -1.52 -7.50
CA GLY A 277 9.99 -2.37 -6.85
C GLY A 277 10.57 -3.44 -5.93
N PHE A 278 11.79 -3.27 -5.41
CA PHE A 278 12.41 -4.19 -4.45
C PHE A 278 12.91 -3.48 -3.20
N VAL A 279 12.55 -4.03 -2.04
CA VAL A 279 13.13 -3.67 -0.74
C VAL A 279 13.63 -4.95 -0.10
N VAL A 280 14.93 -5.01 0.16
CA VAL A 280 15.58 -6.19 0.75
C VAL A 280 16.05 -5.82 2.14
N LEU A 281 15.75 -6.66 3.12
CA LEU A 281 16.05 -6.47 4.53
C LEU A 281 16.64 -7.75 5.12
N SER A 282 17.31 -7.63 6.26
CA SER A 282 17.63 -8.75 7.12
C SER A 282 17.36 -8.45 8.58
N ALA A 283 17.09 -9.50 9.35
CA ALA A 283 16.87 -9.41 10.80
C ALA A 283 17.20 -10.74 11.49
N GLY A 284 17.21 -10.74 12.82
CA GLY A 284 17.54 -11.91 13.63
C GLY A 284 16.49 -12.24 14.66
N LEU A 285 16.20 -13.53 14.85
CA LEU A 285 15.24 -14.01 15.85
C LEU A 285 15.73 -13.83 17.29
N SER A 286 17.04 -13.70 17.49
CA SER A 286 17.70 -13.48 18.78
C SER A 286 18.87 -12.51 18.63
N ALA A 287 18.68 -11.48 17.80
CA ALA A 287 19.68 -10.43 17.60
C ALA A 287 19.58 -9.35 18.69
N ALA A 288 20.74 -8.86 19.13
CA ALA A 288 20.83 -7.56 19.76
C ALA A 288 20.79 -6.47 18.67
N ASP A 289 20.31 -5.28 19.00
CA ASP A 289 20.33 -4.14 18.08
C ASP A 289 21.73 -3.51 18.06
N GLY A 290 22.22 -3.13 16.87
CA GLY A 290 23.45 -2.35 16.74
C GLY A 290 24.77 -3.12 16.62
N MET A 291 24.77 -4.46 16.56
CA MET A 291 26.01 -5.22 16.42
C MET A 291 26.51 -5.20 14.98
N PRO A 292 27.83 -5.06 14.74
CA PRO A 292 28.37 -5.16 13.40
C PRO A 292 28.23 -6.59 12.85
N ALA A 293 28.33 -6.72 11.52
CA ALA A 293 28.52 -8.03 10.92
C ALA A 293 29.81 -8.70 11.43
N ALA A 294 29.84 -10.02 11.46
CA ALA A 294 31.03 -10.77 11.82
C ALA A 294 32.19 -10.39 10.86
N PRO A 295 33.42 -10.16 11.36
CA PRO A 295 34.54 -9.75 10.52
C PRO A 295 34.80 -10.70 9.35
N GLU A 296 34.65 -12.00 9.56
CA GLU A 296 34.82 -13.02 8.54
C GLU A 296 33.73 -12.95 7.46
N ALA A 297 32.49 -12.58 7.82
CA ALA A 297 31.42 -12.34 6.85
C ALA A 297 31.71 -11.10 6.00
N VAL A 298 32.23 -10.03 6.61
CA VAL A 298 32.66 -8.81 5.92
C VAL A 298 33.80 -9.14 4.94
N GLU A 299 34.79 -9.92 5.38
CA GLU A 299 35.91 -10.37 4.53
C GLU A 299 35.39 -11.19 3.33
N GLN A 300 34.53 -12.19 3.57
CA GLN A 300 34.02 -13.05 2.50
C GLN A 300 33.20 -12.31 1.43
N LEU A 301 32.46 -11.25 1.81
CA LEU A 301 31.78 -10.39 0.85
C LEU A 301 32.71 -9.36 0.21
N GLY A 302 33.72 -8.88 0.93
CA GLY A 302 34.77 -8.03 0.37
C GLY A 302 35.51 -8.70 -0.79
N LEU A 303 35.74 -10.02 -0.72
CA LEU A 303 36.29 -10.82 -1.83
C LEU A 303 35.41 -10.82 -3.10
N ARG A 304 34.13 -10.48 -2.97
CA ARG A 304 33.16 -10.32 -4.07
C ARG A 304 32.91 -8.85 -4.44
N GLY A 305 33.62 -7.91 -3.82
CA GLY A 305 33.42 -6.48 -4.02
C GLY A 305 32.08 -5.97 -3.45
N ILE A 306 31.53 -6.66 -2.45
CA ILE A 306 30.29 -6.29 -1.77
C ILE A 306 30.63 -5.77 -0.37
N ASP A 307 30.18 -4.56 -0.05
CA ASP A 307 30.39 -3.96 1.27
C ASP A 307 29.34 -4.45 2.27
N LEU A 308 29.81 -4.92 3.43
CA LEU A 308 29.00 -5.28 4.59
C LEU A 308 29.46 -4.54 5.86
N GLY A 309 30.45 -3.64 5.74
CA GLY A 309 31.06 -2.96 6.88
C GLY A 309 30.13 -1.97 7.58
N SER A 310 29.11 -1.46 6.87
CA SER A 310 28.07 -0.57 7.41
C SER A 310 26.88 -1.32 8.01
N HIS A 311 26.89 -2.67 8.01
CA HIS A 311 25.79 -3.45 8.55
C HIS A 311 25.63 -3.24 10.06
N SER A 312 24.39 -3.18 10.50
CA SER A 312 23.99 -3.09 11.90
C SER A 312 22.86 -4.07 12.16
N SER A 313 23.11 -4.99 13.09
CA SER A 313 22.16 -6.05 13.43
C SER A 313 20.88 -5.48 14.01
N ARG A 314 19.76 -6.15 13.74
CA ARG A 314 18.45 -5.78 14.30
C ARG A 314 17.60 -7.01 14.63
N PRO A 315 16.81 -6.97 15.71
CA PRO A 315 15.84 -8.02 16.00
C PRO A 315 14.70 -8.02 14.97
N VAL A 316 14.18 -9.21 14.67
CA VAL A 316 12.92 -9.35 13.92
C VAL A 316 11.78 -8.70 14.72
N THR A 317 10.98 -7.86 14.05
CA THR A 317 9.77 -7.26 14.63
C THR A 317 8.52 -7.76 13.92
N ALA A 318 7.37 -7.70 14.60
CA ALA A 318 6.07 -8.02 14.01
C ALA A 318 5.80 -7.17 12.75
N GLU A 319 6.09 -5.86 12.83
CA GLU A 319 5.91 -4.93 11.72
C GLU A 319 6.71 -5.33 10.47
N MET A 320 7.96 -5.78 10.63
CA MET A 320 8.77 -6.25 9.51
C MET A 320 8.13 -7.48 8.84
N LEU A 321 7.65 -8.43 9.63
CA LEU A 321 6.99 -9.64 9.12
C LEU A 321 5.65 -9.32 8.45
N ASP A 322 4.89 -8.38 9.00
CA ASP A 322 3.61 -7.93 8.45
C ASP A 322 3.79 -7.26 7.09
N GLN A 323 4.84 -6.43 6.95
CA GLN A 323 5.18 -5.76 5.70
C GLN A 323 5.83 -6.70 4.66
N ALA A 324 6.49 -7.79 5.07
CA ALA A 324 7.19 -8.68 4.15
C ALA A 324 6.25 -9.40 3.17
N ASP A 325 6.63 -9.42 1.89
CA ASP A 325 6.01 -10.28 0.88
C ASP A 325 6.67 -11.66 0.85
N HIS A 326 7.97 -11.73 1.18
CA HIS A 326 8.73 -12.97 1.31
C HIS A 326 9.64 -12.94 2.54
N ILE A 327 9.57 -13.99 3.35
CA ILE A 327 10.40 -14.21 4.53
C ILE A 327 11.26 -15.46 4.27
N TYR A 328 12.55 -15.25 4.07
CA TYR A 328 13.52 -16.31 3.82
C TYR A 328 14.30 -16.62 5.09
N THR A 329 14.13 -17.83 5.58
CA THR A 329 14.80 -18.32 6.78
C THR A 329 16.02 -19.17 6.41
N MET A 330 17.05 -19.13 7.24
CA MET A 330 18.28 -19.91 6.98
C MET A 330 18.12 -21.39 7.35
N THR A 331 17.20 -21.73 8.26
CA THR A 331 17.00 -23.09 8.77
C THR A 331 15.53 -23.38 9.04
N ALA A 332 15.16 -24.67 9.06
CA ALA A 332 13.81 -25.12 9.37
C ALA A 332 13.36 -24.68 10.77
N SER A 333 14.28 -24.68 11.74
CA SER A 333 14.01 -24.20 13.10
C SER A 333 13.69 -22.70 13.15
N HIS A 334 14.34 -21.87 12.33
CA HIS A 334 14.00 -20.45 12.21
C HIS A 334 12.59 -20.27 11.66
N ARG A 335 12.23 -21.03 10.62
CA ARG A 335 10.87 -21.03 10.06
C ARG A 335 9.83 -21.45 11.10
N GLU A 336 10.10 -22.54 11.81
CA GLU A 336 9.21 -23.06 12.85
C GLU A 336 9.00 -22.05 13.98
N MET A 337 10.04 -21.33 14.40
CA MET A 337 9.93 -20.29 15.42
C MET A 337 9.01 -19.14 14.98
N ILE A 338 9.15 -18.69 13.72
CA ILE A 338 8.27 -17.65 13.16
C ILE A 338 6.82 -18.15 13.11
N LEU A 339 6.59 -19.35 12.57
CA LEU A 339 5.25 -19.88 12.35
C LEU A 339 4.56 -20.34 13.63
N SER A 340 5.31 -20.71 14.66
CA SER A 340 4.75 -20.99 15.99
C SER A 340 4.16 -19.73 16.63
N ALA A 341 4.78 -18.57 16.38
CA ALA A 341 4.29 -17.28 16.88
C ALA A 341 3.23 -16.65 15.96
N ARG A 342 3.34 -16.85 14.64
CA ARG A 342 2.53 -16.21 13.60
C ARG A 342 2.16 -17.22 12.48
N PRO A 343 1.23 -18.17 12.73
CA PRO A 343 0.88 -19.23 11.78
C PRO A 343 0.36 -18.72 10.42
N GLU A 344 -0.27 -17.55 10.43
CA GLU A 344 -0.82 -16.89 9.24
C GLU A 344 0.23 -16.38 8.25
N LEU A 345 1.53 -16.49 8.57
CA LEU A 345 2.65 -16.15 7.67
C LEU A 345 3.14 -17.34 6.85
N ALA A 346 2.50 -18.50 6.95
CA ALA A 346 2.97 -19.76 6.37
C ALA A 346 3.13 -19.71 4.84
N ASP A 347 2.30 -18.93 4.15
CA ASP A 347 2.28 -18.74 2.69
C ASP A 347 3.46 -17.93 2.17
N ARG A 348 4.05 -17.08 3.01
CA ARG A 348 5.18 -16.20 2.67
C ARG A 348 6.48 -16.51 3.43
N THR A 349 6.48 -17.52 4.29
CA THR A 349 7.68 -17.93 5.05
C THR A 349 8.24 -19.24 4.51
N GLU A 350 9.42 -19.17 3.92
CA GLU A 350 10.10 -20.31 3.31
C GLU A 350 11.59 -20.37 3.70
N LEU A 351 12.23 -21.50 3.43
CA LEU A 351 13.68 -21.62 3.54
C LEU A 351 14.32 -20.90 2.36
N LEU A 352 15.46 -20.25 2.58
CA LEU A 352 16.26 -19.75 1.47
C LEU A 352 16.70 -20.89 0.55
N SER A 353 17.03 -22.05 1.13
CA SER A 353 17.35 -23.21 0.32
C SER A 353 16.13 -23.75 -0.43
N CYS A 354 16.24 -23.78 -1.75
CA CYS A 354 15.25 -24.39 -2.65
C CYS A 354 15.15 -25.92 -2.50
N ASP A 355 16.16 -26.57 -1.91
CA ASP A 355 16.14 -28.03 -1.65
C ASP A 355 15.70 -28.39 -0.23
N ALA A 356 15.15 -27.41 0.50
CA ALA A 356 14.64 -27.54 1.87
C ALA A 356 15.68 -28.01 2.90
N ARG A 357 16.97 -27.75 2.65
CA ARG A 357 18.05 -27.99 3.62
C ARG A 357 18.44 -26.72 4.36
N ASP A 358 18.93 -26.91 5.58
CA ASP A 358 19.45 -25.84 6.42
C ASP A 358 20.77 -25.31 5.86
N ILE A 359 20.91 -23.98 5.85
CA ILE A 359 22.19 -23.32 5.59
C ILE A 359 23.01 -23.34 6.88
N PRO A 360 24.18 -24.02 6.90
CA PRO A 360 25.02 -24.15 8.09
C PRO A 360 25.38 -22.78 8.69
N ASP A 361 25.42 -22.71 10.02
CA ASP A 361 25.81 -21.48 10.72
C ASP A 361 27.34 -21.39 10.81
N PRO A 362 27.98 -20.38 10.20
CA PRO A 362 29.44 -20.23 10.26
C PRO A 362 29.91 -19.53 11.55
N TYR A 363 28.99 -19.13 12.44
CA TYR A 363 29.31 -18.35 13.63
C TYR A 363 30.41 -19.00 14.49
N ALA A 364 31.43 -18.22 14.82
CA ALA A 364 32.65 -18.66 15.53
C ALA A 364 33.42 -19.82 14.87
N GLY A 365 33.15 -20.07 13.58
CA GLY A 365 33.85 -21.05 12.75
C GLY A 365 35.09 -20.48 12.08
N THR A 366 35.62 -21.24 11.13
CA THR A 366 36.80 -20.88 10.33
C THR A 366 36.42 -20.04 9.11
N ALA A 367 37.41 -19.40 8.49
CA ALA A 367 37.21 -18.70 7.22
C ALA A 367 36.61 -19.61 6.12
N GLU A 368 36.93 -20.92 6.15
CA GLU A 368 36.34 -21.90 5.24
C GLU A 368 34.85 -22.12 5.51
N ASP A 369 34.43 -22.14 6.78
CA ASP A 369 33.02 -22.27 7.16
C ASP A 369 32.21 -21.07 6.65
N TYR A 370 32.75 -19.85 6.77
CA TYR A 370 32.14 -18.65 6.20
C TYR A 370 32.11 -18.67 4.67
N ALA A 371 33.18 -19.14 4.01
CA ALA A 371 33.23 -19.26 2.56
C ALA A 371 32.15 -20.23 2.04
N ARG A 372 32.02 -21.40 2.69
CA ARG A 372 31.00 -22.40 2.36
C ARG A 372 29.59 -21.86 2.59
N CYS A 373 29.38 -21.15 3.71
CA CYS A 373 28.11 -20.50 3.99
C CYS A 373 27.75 -19.46 2.92
N ARG A 374 28.70 -18.61 2.51
CA ARG A 374 28.50 -17.63 1.44
C ARG A 374 28.11 -18.33 0.14
N GLU A 375 28.81 -19.38 -0.24
CA GLU A 375 28.58 -20.12 -1.49
C GLU A 375 27.19 -20.78 -1.54
N GLU A 376 26.73 -21.38 -0.44
CA GLU A 376 25.35 -21.93 -0.38
C GLU A 376 24.30 -20.83 -0.47
N ILE A 377 24.49 -19.70 0.24
CA ILE A 377 23.58 -18.54 0.13
C ILE A 377 23.56 -18.02 -1.31
N GLU A 378 24.73 -17.76 -1.90
CA GLU A 378 24.89 -17.24 -3.26
C GLU A 378 24.16 -18.12 -4.28
N LYS A 379 24.37 -19.44 -4.23
CA LYS A 379 23.70 -20.42 -5.08
C LYS A 379 22.17 -20.29 -5.01
N HIS A 380 21.60 -20.22 -3.81
CA HIS A 380 20.15 -20.17 -3.64
C HIS A 380 19.56 -18.80 -4.00
N LEU A 381 20.29 -17.72 -3.76
CA LEU A 381 19.89 -16.39 -4.21
C LEU A 381 19.83 -16.28 -5.73
N LEU A 382 20.79 -16.87 -6.45
CA LEU A 382 20.78 -16.88 -7.92
C LEU A 382 19.59 -17.68 -8.45
N GLN A 383 19.28 -18.84 -7.87
CA GLN A 383 18.09 -19.63 -8.22
C GLN A 383 16.79 -18.85 -7.97
N LEU A 384 16.72 -18.11 -6.85
CA LEU A 384 15.59 -17.26 -6.53
C LEU A 384 15.44 -16.11 -7.55
N LEU A 385 16.55 -15.46 -7.87
CA LEU A 385 16.59 -14.35 -8.83
C LEU A 385 16.13 -14.79 -10.22
N ASP A 386 16.57 -15.95 -10.70
CA ASP A 386 16.16 -16.48 -12.01
C ASP A 386 14.68 -16.85 -12.07
N ARG A 387 14.09 -17.25 -10.93
CA ARG A 387 12.64 -17.49 -10.84
C ARG A 387 11.84 -16.19 -10.94
N TRP A 388 12.34 -15.11 -10.34
CA TRP A 388 11.61 -13.84 -10.24
C TRP A 388 11.83 -12.92 -11.45
N LEU A 389 13.05 -12.90 -11.96
CA LEU A 389 13.50 -12.07 -13.07
C LEU A 389 14.19 -12.99 -14.09
N PRO A 390 13.43 -13.86 -14.79
CA PRO A 390 14.01 -14.74 -15.79
C PRO A 390 14.72 -13.88 -16.84
N SER A 391 15.95 -14.26 -17.18
CA SER A 391 16.69 -13.63 -18.26
C SER A 391 15.87 -13.77 -19.54
N ASN A 392 15.44 -12.64 -20.12
CA ASN A 392 14.81 -12.65 -21.45
C ASN A 392 15.77 -13.37 -22.40
N SER A 393 15.35 -14.53 -22.89
CA SER A 393 16.08 -15.32 -23.88
C SER A 393 15.96 -14.72 -25.26
#